data_AF-A0A4Q0LVI9-F1
#
_entry.id   AF-A0A4Q0LVI9-F1
#
_cell.length_a   1.000
_cell.length_b   1.000
_cell.length_c   1.000
_cell.angle_alpha   90.00
_cell.angle_beta   90.00
_cell.angle_gamma   90.00
#
_symmetry.space_group_name_H-M   'P 1'
#
loop_
_entity.id
_entity.type
_entity.pdbx_description
1 polymer ?
#
loop_
_entity_poly.entity_id
_entity_poly.type
_entity_poly.pdbx_seq_one_letter_code
_entity_poly.pdbx_strand_id
1 'polypeptide(L)'
;MSLRPITLKTDKSITPVSDDTRVLRSTEKGLVLDVTILNEDDSPYDLTGKNVSFSEIKESDRVVADDGTGEQSGKFNMIDQTKGHFSYQMTHQCYTASGTCFFQIKQDDTIVDTTQDFYFQVKVDPTVKPINDSYVSSLIAMENHLLGATQKTQATIDQLNKDSSNAQQQAQAVLTKINSDFTDYSNKYNTLAASWQAQEKAINDAATKQLADLKTSNQADITAAVKSITDQRDAALKQLNDDKTKALADLQADYNAWKTSTVKDFNDTVQPLKDSISENDQKLTTVSKQVSDTVASMDSLKQQFDKVDFSKFVTVDAIKNYYTKEETDLRLQQAGKVKSVDNIQPDSNGNINTDHFTKSETTQKLATKLSFVKCDSPQAAYDASKKLADDGSLVIGIYDPDDGPTSAVIGDKTVTITSLYESLQSLQTQVSGLASLQSVVDGKANTADVYLKTDIDKIVDNLKTLISNAGKLKTITVNGGAKISPDDSGNANITVDLSSKVNQTDLNNTNNRVTAIETGYMKKPTVISKADYDKLATKDPNTLYEITE
;
A
#
# COMPACT_ATOMS: atom_id res chain seq x y z
N MET A 1 65.79 88.61 -84.57
CA MET A 1 65.63 90.05 -84.87
C MET A 1 64.60 90.60 -83.90
N SER A 2 64.89 91.70 -83.24
CA SER A 2 64.01 92.31 -82.23
C SER A 2 63.55 93.69 -82.69
N LEU A 3 62.33 94.04 -82.33
CA LEU A 3 61.85 95.41 -82.39
C LEU A 3 62.49 96.22 -81.26
N ARG A 4 62.46 97.55 -81.40
CA ARG A 4 62.82 98.45 -80.30
C ARG A 4 61.92 98.16 -79.08
N PRO A 5 62.48 98.06 -77.86
CA PRO A 5 61.71 97.88 -76.64
C PRO A 5 60.62 98.95 -76.50
N ILE A 6 59.56 98.62 -75.76
CA ILE A 6 58.44 99.53 -75.49
C ILE A 6 58.08 99.51 -74.01
N THR A 7 57.71 100.68 -73.50
CA THR A 7 57.20 100.83 -72.14
C THR A 7 55.77 101.34 -72.23
N LEU A 8 54.83 100.60 -71.65
CA LEU A 8 53.40 100.86 -71.76
C LEU A 8 52.79 101.05 -70.37
N LYS A 9 51.94 102.07 -70.19
CA LYS A 9 51.16 102.24 -68.95
C LYS A 9 49.80 101.56 -69.08
N THR A 10 49.16 101.25 -67.95
CA THR A 10 47.77 100.77 -67.90
C THR A 10 46.72 101.88 -67.82
N ASP A 11 47.13 103.15 -67.71
CA ASP A 11 46.24 104.30 -67.82
C ASP A 11 45.71 104.45 -69.26
N LYS A 12 44.38 104.53 -69.41
CA LYS A 12 43.68 104.66 -70.70
C LYS A 12 43.32 106.10 -71.05
N SER A 13 43.63 107.06 -70.19
CA SER A 13 43.34 108.49 -70.38
C SER A 13 44.46 109.26 -71.08
N ILE A 14 45.63 108.63 -71.22
CA ILE A 14 46.79 109.16 -71.94
C ILE A 14 46.67 108.94 -73.46
N THR A 15 47.15 109.92 -74.21
CA THR A 15 47.22 109.87 -75.68
C THR A 15 48.19 108.76 -76.10
N PRO A 16 47.95 108.03 -77.22
CA PRO A 16 48.87 107.01 -77.71
C PRO A 16 50.30 107.57 -77.77
N VAL A 17 51.29 106.82 -77.27
CA VAL A 17 52.67 107.30 -77.21
C VAL A 17 53.15 107.63 -78.63
N SER A 18 53.42 108.91 -78.90
CA SER A 18 53.69 109.36 -80.28
C SER A 18 55.02 108.87 -80.85
N ASP A 19 55.89 108.26 -80.02
CA ASP A 19 57.16 107.63 -80.42
C ASP A 19 57.00 106.16 -80.88
N ASP A 20 55.78 105.59 -80.88
CA ASP A 20 55.55 104.14 -81.02
C ASP A 20 54.91 103.67 -82.33
N THR A 21 55.22 104.31 -83.47
CA THR A 21 55.02 103.65 -84.78
C THR A 21 56.14 102.65 -85.03
N ARG A 22 55.84 101.36 -84.89
CA ARG A 22 56.78 100.26 -85.16
C ARG A 22 56.56 99.76 -86.59
N VAL A 23 57.57 99.96 -87.44
CA VAL A 23 57.49 99.56 -88.86
C VAL A 23 57.82 98.08 -89.00
N LEU A 24 56.88 97.32 -89.56
CA LEU A 24 57.04 95.90 -89.92
C LEU A 24 57.09 95.78 -91.44
N ARG A 25 57.75 94.74 -91.98
CA ARG A 25 57.61 94.35 -93.38
C ARG A 25 56.75 93.10 -93.54
N SER A 26 55.94 93.03 -94.59
CA SER A 26 55.04 91.89 -94.81
C SER A 26 55.76 90.53 -94.95
N THR A 27 57.02 90.54 -95.39
CA THR A 27 57.87 89.34 -95.53
C THR A 27 58.55 88.91 -94.23
N GLU A 28 58.66 89.79 -93.23
CA GLU A 28 59.26 89.47 -91.93
C GLU A 28 58.34 88.52 -91.14
N LYS A 29 58.94 87.67 -90.32
CA LYS A 29 58.25 86.75 -89.40
C LYS A 29 59.03 86.58 -88.12
N GLY A 30 58.32 86.34 -87.03
CA GLY A 30 58.91 85.97 -85.74
C GLY A 30 59.78 87.03 -85.07
N LEU A 31 59.61 88.31 -85.42
CA LEU A 31 60.18 89.42 -84.67
C LEU A 31 59.67 89.38 -83.22
N VAL A 32 60.53 89.80 -82.31
CA VAL A 32 60.27 89.82 -80.87
C VAL A 32 60.17 91.28 -80.41
N LEU A 33 59.10 91.61 -79.70
CA LEU A 33 58.90 92.89 -79.03
C LEU A 33 59.22 92.72 -77.54
N ASP A 34 60.16 93.51 -77.03
CA ASP A 34 60.47 93.59 -75.60
C ASP A 34 59.56 94.66 -74.96
N VAL A 35 58.81 94.29 -73.91
CA VAL A 35 57.71 95.08 -73.35
C VAL A 35 57.86 95.22 -71.83
N THR A 36 57.79 96.44 -71.33
CA THR A 36 57.67 96.75 -69.89
C THR A 36 56.33 97.41 -69.62
N ILE A 37 55.54 96.90 -68.68
CA ILE A 37 54.27 97.48 -68.25
C ILE A 37 54.43 98.23 -66.92
N LEU A 38 53.92 99.46 -66.85
CA LEU A 38 53.88 100.29 -65.65
C LEU A 38 52.42 100.59 -65.24
N ASN A 39 52.21 100.85 -63.95
CA ASN A 39 50.97 101.42 -63.43
C ASN A 39 50.84 102.90 -63.86
N GLU A 40 49.67 103.50 -63.61
CA GLU A 40 49.42 104.93 -63.85
C GLU A 40 50.46 105.84 -63.14
N ASP A 41 50.92 105.45 -61.95
CA ASP A 41 51.88 106.17 -61.10
C ASP A 41 53.37 105.96 -61.45
N ASP A 42 53.67 105.40 -62.62
CA ASP A 42 55.02 105.05 -63.10
C ASP A 42 55.72 103.93 -62.31
N SER A 43 55.05 103.30 -61.35
CA SER A 43 55.59 102.11 -60.67
C SER A 43 55.50 100.85 -61.57
N PRO A 44 56.38 99.85 -61.40
CA PRO A 44 56.31 98.62 -62.18
C PRO A 44 55.00 97.83 -61.95
N TYR A 45 54.41 97.32 -63.04
CA TYR A 45 53.16 96.56 -62.97
C TYR A 45 53.42 95.07 -62.68
N ASP A 46 52.92 94.53 -61.56
CA ASP A 46 53.15 93.12 -61.20
C ASP A 46 52.26 92.15 -62.00
N LEU A 47 52.88 91.30 -62.81
CA LEU A 47 52.25 90.27 -63.64
C LEU A 47 52.18 88.88 -62.96
N THR A 48 52.60 88.74 -61.70
CA THR A 48 52.54 87.45 -60.99
C THR A 48 51.12 86.91 -60.95
N GLY A 49 50.93 85.66 -61.42
CA GLY A 49 49.63 85.00 -61.50
C GLY A 49 48.68 85.56 -62.57
N LYS A 50 49.15 86.42 -63.47
CA LYS A 50 48.35 87.01 -64.56
C LYS A 50 48.84 86.50 -65.92
N ASN A 51 47.90 86.32 -66.83
CA ASN A 51 48.16 86.00 -68.23
C ASN A 51 48.11 87.27 -69.07
N VAL A 52 49.01 87.40 -70.04
CA VAL A 52 49.03 88.52 -70.98
C VAL A 52 48.63 88.00 -72.36
N SER A 53 47.67 88.67 -73.01
CA SER A 53 47.30 88.40 -74.39
C SER A 53 47.47 89.66 -75.24
N PHE A 54 47.88 89.47 -76.49
CA PHE A 54 48.06 90.52 -77.47
C PHE A 54 46.78 90.72 -78.26
N SER A 55 46.44 91.97 -78.54
CA SER A 55 45.33 92.33 -79.41
C SER A 55 45.74 93.42 -80.37
N GLU A 56 45.36 93.26 -81.62
CA GLU A 56 45.56 94.27 -82.65
C GLU A 56 44.29 94.42 -83.48
N ILE A 57 43.84 95.66 -83.60
CA ILE A 57 42.75 96.06 -84.47
C ILE A 57 43.38 96.63 -85.74
N LYS A 58 43.27 95.88 -86.83
CA LYS A 58 43.77 96.29 -88.15
C LYS A 58 42.94 97.46 -88.67
N GLU A 59 43.53 98.27 -89.56
CA GLU A 59 42.80 99.33 -90.29
C GLU A 59 41.64 98.81 -91.16
N SER A 60 41.56 97.50 -91.36
CA SER A 60 40.45 96.82 -92.05
C SER A 60 39.34 96.33 -91.12
N ASP A 61 39.35 96.77 -89.86
CA ASP A 61 38.47 96.32 -88.76
C ASP A 61 38.59 94.83 -88.42
N ARG A 62 39.59 94.13 -88.95
CA ARG A 62 39.93 92.76 -88.54
C ARG A 62 40.71 92.78 -87.24
N VAL A 63 40.38 91.85 -86.35
CA VAL A 63 41.04 91.72 -85.05
C VAL A 63 41.98 90.52 -85.07
N VAL A 64 43.23 90.76 -84.67
CA VAL A 64 44.17 89.70 -84.27
C VAL A 64 44.08 89.61 -82.76
N ALA A 65 43.72 88.44 -82.24
CA ALA A 65 43.73 88.14 -80.82
C ALA A 65 44.64 86.93 -80.58
N ASP A 66 45.59 87.07 -79.67
CA ASP A 66 46.62 86.07 -79.44
C ASP A 66 46.92 85.89 -77.95
N ASP A 67 46.62 84.71 -77.43
CA ASP A 67 46.86 84.31 -76.04
C ASP A 67 48.14 83.45 -75.87
N GLY A 68 48.87 83.18 -76.95
CA GLY A 68 50.10 82.41 -76.94
C GLY A 68 49.96 80.88 -76.90
N THR A 69 48.74 80.34 -76.81
CA THR A 69 48.50 78.90 -76.53
C THR A 69 48.45 77.99 -77.76
N GLY A 70 48.23 78.55 -78.96
CA GLY A 70 48.16 77.80 -80.22
C GLY A 70 49.52 77.48 -80.86
N GLU A 71 49.53 76.52 -81.79
CA GLU A 71 50.71 76.20 -82.62
C GLU A 71 51.08 77.37 -83.57
N GLN A 72 50.10 78.17 -84.00
CA GLN A 72 50.29 79.36 -84.85
C GLN A 72 50.23 80.70 -84.08
N SER A 73 50.07 80.63 -82.76
CA SER A 73 50.12 81.79 -81.87
C SER A 73 51.54 82.33 -81.73
N GLY A 74 51.65 83.60 -81.38
CA GLY A 74 52.88 84.19 -80.88
C GLY A 74 53.33 83.52 -79.58
N LYS A 75 54.49 83.91 -79.08
CA LYS A 75 55.04 83.33 -77.84
C LYS A 75 55.40 84.45 -76.86
N PHE A 76 54.77 84.38 -75.69
CA PHE A 76 55.10 85.23 -74.55
C PHE A 76 56.19 84.55 -73.72
N ASN A 77 57.26 85.27 -73.43
CA ASN A 77 58.29 84.86 -72.49
C ASN A 77 58.36 85.90 -71.38
N MET A 78 57.92 85.53 -70.18
CA MET A 78 57.95 86.40 -69.00
C MET A 78 59.38 86.52 -68.51
N ILE A 79 59.92 87.74 -68.42
CA ILE A 79 61.33 88.00 -68.09
C ILE A 79 61.45 88.37 -66.60
N ASP A 80 60.69 89.37 -66.13
CA ASP A 80 60.57 89.76 -64.72
C ASP A 80 59.12 90.15 -64.43
N GLN A 81 58.35 89.20 -63.91
CA GLN A 81 56.91 89.37 -63.67
C GLN A 81 56.63 90.49 -62.66
N THR A 82 57.46 90.65 -61.64
CA THR A 82 57.28 91.68 -60.60
C THR A 82 57.53 93.09 -61.12
N LYS A 83 58.16 93.23 -62.29
CA LYS A 83 58.42 94.51 -62.95
C LYS A 83 57.66 94.71 -64.26
N GLY A 84 56.70 93.83 -64.56
CA GLY A 84 55.90 93.93 -65.78
C GLY A 84 56.70 93.70 -67.06
N HIS A 85 57.85 93.03 -66.99
CA HIS A 85 58.77 92.88 -68.11
C HIS A 85 58.64 91.50 -68.76
N PHE A 86 58.32 91.49 -70.06
CA PHE A 86 58.22 90.28 -70.87
C PHE A 86 58.62 90.56 -72.32
N SER A 87 58.85 89.50 -73.10
CA SER A 87 58.99 89.60 -74.54
C SER A 87 57.86 88.86 -75.25
N TYR A 88 57.34 89.45 -76.32
CA TYR A 88 56.32 88.85 -77.18
C TYR A 88 56.88 88.60 -78.59
N GLN A 89 56.98 87.34 -78.97
CA GLN A 89 57.23 86.94 -80.36
C GLN A 89 55.92 87.02 -81.13
N MET A 90 55.84 87.92 -82.11
CA MET A 90 54.60 88.23 -82.84
C MET A 90 54.11 87.07 -83.72
N THR A 91 52.80 86.83 -83.71
CA THR A 91 52.13 85.90 -84.65
C THR A 91 52.25 86.37 -86.11
N HIS A 92 52.14 85.44 -87.07
CA HIS A 92 52.18 85.73 -88.50
C HIS A 92 51.16 86.81 -88.93
N GLN A 93 50.01 86.88 -88.26
CA GLN A 93 48.94 87.81 -88.61
C GLN A 93 49.31 89.29 -88.37
N CYS A 94 50.27 89.58 -87.48
CA CYS A 94 50.75 90.94 -87.22
C CYS A 94 51.33 91.61 -88.49
N TYR A 95 51.91 90.83 -89.40
CA TYR A 95 52.60 91.33 -90.60
C TYR A 95 51.68 91.53 -91.82
N THR A 96 50.37 91.35 -91.67
CA THR A 96 49.45 91.31 -92.83
C THR A 96 48.87 92.67 -93.21
N ALA A 97 48.72 93.59 -92.27
CA ALA A 97 48.22 94.96 -92.45
C ALA A 97 48.59 95.82 -91.23
N SER A 98 48.60 97.14 -91.36
CA SER A 98 48.81 98.05 -90.23
C SER A 98 47.63 98.02 -89.23
N GLY A 99 47.87 98.38 -87.97
CA GLY A 99 46.85 98.32 -86.94
C GLY A 99 47.26 98.92 -85.59
N THR A 100 46.25 99.23 -84.79
CA THR A 100 46.39 99.67 -83.40
C THR A 100 46.44 98.45 -82.49
N CYS A 101 47.43 98.41 -81.60
CA CYS A 101 47.80 97.28 -80.79
C CYS A 101 47.71 97.62 -79.30
N PHE A 102 47.37 96.63 -78.48
CA PHE A 102 47.42 96.72 -77.03
C PHE A 102 47.56 95.33 -76.40
N PHE A 103 47.98 95.29 -75.14
CA PHE A 103 47.99 94.06 -74.35
C PHE A 103 46.83 94.05 -73.36
N GLN A 104 46.18 92.90 -73.24
CA GLN A 104 45.18 92.62 -72.22
C GLN A 104 45.83 91.79 -71.13
N ILE A 105 45.59 92.16 -69.88
CA ILE A 105 46.06 91.44 -68.70
C ILE A 105 44.86 90.73 -68.09
N LYS A 106 44.96 89.42 -67.95
CA LYS A 106 43.90 88.56 -67.43
C LYS A 106 44.33 87.91 -66.14
N GLN A 107 43.40 87.80 -65.20
CA GLN A 107 43.52 86.92 -64.05
C GLN A 107 42.43 85.87 -64.21
N ASP A 108 42.83 84.60 -64.31
CA ASP A 108 41.98 83.51 -64.81
C ASP A 108 41.37 83.87 -66.19
N ASP A 109 40.05 83.81 -66.33
CA ASP A 109 39.33 84.15 -67.58
C ASP A 109 38.83 85.61 -67.63
N THR A 110 39.14 86.44 -66.64
CA THR A 110 38.66 87.84 -66.56
C THR A 110 39.76 88.83 -66.94
N ILE A 111 39.45 89.78 -67.83
CA ILE A 111 40.34 90.92 -68.14
C ILE A 111 40.36 91.85 -66.92
N VAL A 112 41.52 91.96 -66.27
CA VAL A 112 41.72 92.82 -65.10
C VAL A 112 42.30 94.18 -65.47
N ASP A 113 43.04 94.27 -66.57
CA ASP A 113 43.57 95.54 -67.07
C ASP A 113 43.93 95.48 -68.56
N THR A 114 44.16 96.62 -69.20
CA THR A 114 44.76 96.70 -70.55
C THR A 114 45.79 97.81 -70.62
N THR A 115 46.81 97.63 -71.45
CA THR A 115 47.77 98.71 -71.70
C THR A 115 47.15 99.83 -72.52
N GLN A 116 47.81 100.99 -72.53
CA GLN A 116 47.67 102.00 -73.57
C GLN A 116 47.93 101.41 -74.96
N ASP A 117 47.39 102.07 -75.98
CA ASP A 117 47.54 101.68 -77.39
C ASP A 117 48.93 102.06 -77.95
N PHE A 118 49.44 101.23 -78.86
CA PHE A 118 50.60 101.49 -79.71
C PHE A 118 50.30 101.04 -81.15
N TYR A 119 51.16 101.35 -82.14
CA TYR A 119 50.79 101.18 -83.54
C TYR A 119 51.84 100.43 -84.37
N PHE A 120 51.39 99.43 -85.13
CA PHE A 120 52.20 98.76 -86.15
C PHE A 120 51.90 99.33 -87.52
N GLN A 121 52.95 99.80 -88.21
CA GLN A 121 52.89 100.19 -89.62
C GLN A 121 53.49 99.08 -90.48
N VAL A 122 52.66 98.34 -91.22
CA VAL A 122 53.14 97.29 -92.12
C VAL A 122 53.45 97.89 -93.50
N LYS A 123 54.71 97.81 -93.91
CA LYS A 123 55.15 98.08 -95.28
C LYS A 123 55.04 96.79 -96.09
N VAL A 124 54.24 96.83 -97.15
CA VAL A 124 54.11 95.72 -98.08
C VAL A 124 55.41 95.63 -98.89
N ASP A 125 56.18 94.58 -98.65
CA ASP A 125 57.26 94.21 -99.56
C ASP A 125 56.65 93.57 -100.82
N PRO A 126 57.18 93.87 -102.01
CA PRO A 126 56.76 93.17 -103.21
C PRO A 126 57.20 91.70 -103.09
N THR A 127 56.20 90.80 -103.17
CA THR A 127 56.27 89.35 -103.45
C THR A 127 56.33 88.39 -102.24
N VAL A 128 55.22 87.72 -101.93
CA VAL A 128 55.20 86.36 -101.33
C VAL A 128 54.05 85.54 -101.94
N LYS A 129 54.36 84.35 -102.47
CA LYS A 129 53.39 83.33 -102.92
C LYS A 129 52.83 82.56 -101.70
N PRO A 130 51.55 82.11 -101.72
CA PRO A 130 50.98 81.32 -100.62
C PRO A 130 51.52 79.87 -100.57
N ILE A 131 51.71 79.34 -99.36
CA ILE A 131 52.23 77.99 -99.04
C ILE A 131 51.05 76.98 -99.02
N ASN A 132 51.17 75.83 -99.72
CA ASN A 132 50.10 74.83 -99.93
C ASN A 132 50.40 73.42 -99.35
N ASP A 133 51.40 73.25 -98.47
CA ASP A 133 51.88 71.92 -98.07
C ASP A 133 51.23 71.33 -96.78
N SER A 134 50.18 71.95 -96.22
CA SER A 134 49.70 71.61 -94.87
C SER A 134 48.49 70.66 -94.77
N TYR A 135 47.74 70.39 -95.85
CA TYR A 135 46.46 69.65 -95.76
C TYR A 135 46.59 68.11 -95.82
N VAL A 136 47.62 67.58 -96.48
CA VAL A 136 47.78 66.11 -96.66
C VAL A 136 48.28 65.45 -95.38
N SER A 137 49.22 66.06 -94.67
CA SER A 137 49.80 65.50 -93.44
C SER A 137 48.80 65.42 -92.28
N SER A 138 47.90 66.41 -92.17
CA SER A 138 46.85 66.44 -91.15
C SER A 138 45.77 65.38 -91.40
N LEU A 139 45.44 65.09 -92.67
CA LEU A 139 44.54 63.98 -93.03
C LEU A 139 45.16 62.60 -92.73
N ILE A 140 46.44 62.39 -93.03
CA ILE A 140 47.16 61.13 -92.69
C ILE A 140 47.23 60.92 -91.17
N ALA A 141 47.46 61.99 -90.39
CA ALA A 141 47.44 61.91 -88.94
C ALA A 141 46.05 61.53 -88.40
N MET A 142 44.99 62.05 -89.02
CA MET A 142 43.61 61.71 -88.68
C MET A 142 43.27 60.25 -89.02
N GLU A 143 43.68 59.77 -90.20
CA GLU A 143 43.51 58.36 -90.60
C GLU A 143 44.21 57.41 -89.63
N ASN A 144 45.47 57.70 -89.28
CA ASN A 144 46.21 56.91 -88.30
C ASN A 144 45.58 56.93 -86.91
N HIS A 145 45.05 58.09 -86.48
CA HIS A 145 44.33 58.21 -85.22
C HIS A 145 43.03 57.38 -85.22
N LEU A 146 42.24 57.42 -86.30
CA LEU A 146 41.02 56.62 -86.43
C LEU A 146 41.31 55.12 -86.48
N LEU A 147 42.38 54.72 -87.20
CA LEU A 147 42.82 53.32 -87.24
C LEU A 147 43.25 52.83 -85.86
N GLY A 148 44.06 53.63 -85.14
CA GLY A 148 44.49 53.31 -83.77
C GLY A 148 43.32 53.24 -82.78
N ALA A 149 42.35 54.17 -82.89
CA ALA A 149 41.13 54.15 -82.08
C ALA A 149 40.27 52.90 -82.35
N THR A 150 40.16 52.49 -83.61
CA THR A 150 39.42 51.29 -84.02
C THR A 150 40.08 50.02 -83.48
N GLN A 151 41.41 49.89 -83.59
CA GLN A 151 42.16 48.76 -83.05
C GLN A 151 42.05 48.67 -81.52
N LYS A 152 42.15 49.80 -80.81
CA LYS A 152 41.97 49.85 -79.35
C LYS A 152 40.55 49.46 -78.94
N THR A 153 39.54 49.88 -79.71
CA THR A 153 38.15 49.51 -79.49
C THR A 153 37.95 48.01 -79.67
N GLN A 154 38.49 47.42 -80.75
CA GLN A 154 38.40 45.98 -80.99
C GLN A 154 39.06 45.17 -79.87
N ALA A 155 40.27 45.56 -79.45
CA ALA A 155 40.96 44.91 -78.34
C ALA A 155 40.15 44.99 -77.03
N THR A 156 39.46 46.11 -76.79
CA THR A 156 38.58 46.28 -75.62
C THR A 156 37.36 45.36 -75.70
N ILE A 157 36.73 45.25 -76.88
CA ILE A 157 35.59 44.34 -77.11
C ILE A 157 36.01 42.88 -76.88
N ASP A 158 37.16 42.47 -77.41
CA ASP A 158 37.67 41.11 -77.25
C ASP A 158 37.96 40.79 -75.78
N GLN A 159 38.52 41.74 -75.03
CA GLN A 159 38.76 41.61 -73.60
C GLN A 159 37.44 41.50 -72.82
N LEU A 160 36.46 42.36 -73.11
CA LEU A 160 35.13 42.31 -72.48
C LEU A 160 34.43 40.97 -72.74
N ASN A 161 34.52 40.44 -73.96
CA ASN A 161 33.97 39.13 -74.31
C ASN A 161 34.63 38.01 -73.50
N LYS A 162 35.96 38.06 -73.34
CA LYS A 162 36.71 37.09 -72.53
C LYS A 162 36.35 37.18 -71.05
N ASP A 163 36.25 38.39 -70.50
CA ASP A 163 35.88 38.61 -69.11
C ASP A 163 34.45 38.16 -68.82
N SER A 164 33.51 38.41 -69.74
CA SER A 164 32.13 37.92 -69.67
C SER A 164 32.08 36.39 -69.68
N SER A 165 32.84 35.73 -70.57
CA SER A 165 32.92 34.27 -70.62
C SER A 165 33.50 33.68 -69.33
N ASN A 166 34.57 34.28 -68.80
CA ASN A 166 35.16 33.86 -67.53
C ASN A 166 34.19 34.02 -66.36
N ALA A 167 33.46 35.14 -66.29
CA ALA A 167 32.46 35.39 -65.26
C ALA A 167 31.32 34.36 -65.32
N GLN A 168 30.84 34.01 -66.52
CA GLN A 168 29.83 32.96 -66.70
C GLN A 168 30.32 31.59 -66.23
N GLN A 169 31.56 31.21 -66.57
CA GLN A 169 32.15 29.94 -66.12
C GLN A 169 32.30 29.89 -64.60
N GLN A 170 32.75 30.98 -63.97
CA GLN A 170 32.86 31.07 -62.51
C GLN A 170 31.49 30.97 -61.84
N ALA A 171 30.48 31.69 -62.35
CA ALA A 171 29.12 31.61 -61.84
C ALA A 171 28.56 30.18 -61.94
N GLN A 172 28.78 29.50 -63.08
CA GLN A 172 28.34 28.12 -63.28
C GLN A 172 29.05 27.15 -62.31
N ALA A 173 30.36 27.33 -62.08
CA ALA A 173 31.11 26.51 -61.14
C ALA A 173 30.60 26.69 -59.69
N VAL A 174 30.30 27.93 -59.29
CA VAL A 174 29.70 28.24 -57.98
C VAL A 174 28.33 27.59 -57.85
N LEU A 175 27.48 27.68 -58.88
CA LEU A 175 26.14 27.09 -58.87
C LEU A 175 26.20 25.56 -58.74
N THR A 176 27.11 24.91 -59.47
CA THR A 176 27.36 23.47 -59.36
C THR A 176 27.83 23.10 -57.95
N LYS A 177 28.74 23.89 -57.35
CA LYS A 177 29.22 23.64 -56.00
C LYS A 177 28.10 23.79 -54.97
N ILE A 178 27.28 24.83 -55.06
CA ILE A 178 26.13 25.05 -54.16
C ILE A 178 25.17 23.86 -54.23
N ASN A 179 24.85 23.38 -55.42
CA ASN A 179 23.95 22.23 -55.59
C ASN A 179 24.55 20.93 -55.02
N SER A 180 25.87 20.74 -55.19
CA SER A 180 26.59 19.60 -54.61
C SER A 180 26.57 19.67 -53.08
N ASP A 181 26.89 20.83 -52.51
CA ASP A 181 26.92 21.05 -51.05
C ASP A 181 25.51 20.85 -50.46
N PHE A 182 24.47 21.38 -51.10
CA PHE A 182 23.08 21.19 -50.69
C PHE A 182 22.68 19.71 -50.69
N THR A 183 23.06 18.96 -51.73
CA THR A 183 22.80 17.52 -51.82
C THR A 183 23.50 16.75 -50.71
N ASP A 184 24.77 17.08 -50.42
CA ASP A 184 25.53 16.46 -49.33
C ASP A 184 24.90 16.75 -47.96
N TYR A 185 24.49 18.00 -47.71
CA TYR A 185 23.76 18.36 -46.49
C TYR A 185 22.44 17.61 -46.34
N SER A 186 21.66 17.51 -47.42
CA SER A 186 20.40 16.75 -47.43
C SER A 186 20.64 15.28 -47.08
N ASN A 187 21.67 14.66 -47.67
CA ASN A 187 22.04 13.28 -47.36
C ASN A 187 22.46 13.11 -45.89
N LYS A 188 23.32 13.99 -45.37
CA LYS A 188 23.75 13.97 -43.96
C LYS A 188 22.57 14.12 -43.00
N TYR A 189 21.66 15.04 -43.29
CA TYR A 189 20.44 15.23 -42.51
C TYR A 189 19.58 13.97 -42.50
N ASN A 190 19.32 13.38 -43.67
CA ASN A 190 18.51 12.17 -43.78
C ASN A 190 19.14 10.97 -43.06
N THR A 191 20.47 10.80 -43.15
CA THR A 191 21.19 9.78 -42.39
C THR A 191 21.08 10.00 -40.88
N LEU A 192 21.25 11.25 -40.42
CA LEU A 192 21.13 11.57 -39.00
C LEU A 192 19.71 11.30 -38.49
N ALA A 193 18.69 11.73 -39.22
CA ALA A 193 17.28 11.50 -38.88
C ALA A 193 16.96 10.00 -38.79
N ALA A 194 17.41 9.19 -39.76
CA ALA A 194 17.24 7.74 -39.74
C ALA A 194 17.97 7.09 -38.55
N SER A 195 19.17 7.58 -38.22
CA SER A 195 19.95 7.06 -37.08
C SER A 195 19.26 7.33 -35.74
N TRP A 196 18.66 8.52 -35.57
CA TRP A 196 17.91 8.87 -34.37
C TRP A 196 16.65 8.02 -34.23
N GLN A 197 15.89 7.82 -35.31
CA GLN A 197 14.72 6.94 -35.30
C GLN A 197 15.09 5.49 -34.95
N ALA A 198 16.20 4.98 -35.49
CA ALA A 198 16.68 3.64 -35.17
C ALA A 198 17.12 3.53 -33.71
N GLN A 199 17.80 4.55 -33.18
CA GLN A 199 18.25 4.59 -31.78
C GLN A 199 17.07 4.69 -30.81
N GLU A 200 16.08 5.54 -31.08
CA GLU A 200 14.85 5.65 -30.31
C GLU A 200 14.12 4.30 -30.27
N LYS A 201 13.98 3.64 -31.42
CA LYS A 201 13.37 2.31 -31.50
C LYS A 201 14.14 1.28 -30.67
N ALA A 202 15.47 1.24 -30.78
CA ALA A 202 16.29 0.30 -30.04
C ALA A 202 16.19 0.50 -28.51
N ILE A 203 16.14 1.75 -28.06
CA ILE A 203 15.94 2.09 -26.64
C ILE A 203 14.56 1.63 -26.18
N ASN A 204 13.51 1.90 -26.95
CA ASN A 204 12.14 1.51 -26.62
C ASN A 204 11.96 -0.02 -26.59
N ASP A 205 12.53 -0.74 -27.55
CA ASP A 205 12.51 -2.20 -27.59
C ASP A 205 13.26 -2.79 -26.38
N ALA A 206 14.43 -2.25 -26.04
CA ALA A 206 15.21 -2.70 -24.88
C ALA A 206 14.47 -2.44 -23.56
N ALA A 207 13.88 -1.25 -23.38
CA ALA A 207 13.08 -0.91 -22.20
C ALA A 207 11.84 -1.80 -22.08
N THR A 208 11.16 -2.07 -23.19
CA THR A 208 10.00 -2.98 -23.25
C THR A 208 10.40 -4.40 -22.86
N LYS A 209 11.55 -4.88 -23.35
CA LYS A 209 12.07 -6.20 -22.99
C LYS A 209 12.43 -6.28 -21.50
N GLN A 210 13.15 -5.29 -20.97
CA GLN A 210 13.49 -5.24 -19.54
C GLN A 210 12.24 -5.26 -18.65
N LEU A 211 11.18 -4.53 -19.03
CA LEU A 211 9.92 -4.54 -18.31
C LEU A 211 9.25 -5.92 -18.33
N ALA A 212 9.27 -6.62 -19.47
CA ALA A 212 8.72 -7.97 -19.59
C ALA A 212 9.50 -9.01 -18.77
N ASP A 213 10.84 -8.93 -18.81
CA ASP A 213 11.72 -9.80 -18.02
C ASP A 213 11.49 -9.58 -16.51
N LEU A 214 11.39 -8.32 -16.06
CA LEU A 214 11.12 -7.97 -14.66
C LEU A 214 9.76 -8.49 -14.18
N LYS A 215 8.71 -8.35 -15.00
CA LYS A 215 7.37 -8.90 -14.69
C LYS A 215 7.42 -10.42 -14.53
N THR A 216 8.14 -11.10 -15.41
CA THR A 216 8.28 -12.57 -15.38
C THR A 216 9.04 -13.02 -14.14
N SER A 217 10.17 -12.37 -13.83
CA SER A 217 10.96 -12.66 -12.62
C SER A 217 10.16 -12.44 -11.36
N ASN A 218 9.53 -11.27 -11.21
CA ASN A 218 8.72 -10.95 -10.03
C ASN A 218 7.56 -11.94 -9.84
N GLN A 219 6.90 -12.35 -10.92
CA GLN A 219 5.83 -13.34 -10.84
C GLN A 219 6.35 -14.71 -10.38
N ALA A 220 7.52 -15.14 -10.85
CA ALA A 220 8.16 -16.38 -10.42
C ALA A 220 8.54 -16.32 -8.93
N ASP A 221 9.15 -15.22 -8.50
CA ASP A 221 9.57 -15.00 -7.11
C ASP A 221 8.37 -14.97 -6.15
N ILE A 222 7.31 -14.23 -6.52
CA ILE A 222 6.05 -14.21 -5.76
C ILE A 222 5.46 -15.61 -5.66
N THR A 223 5.41 -16.36 -6.78
CA THR A 223 4.86 -17.72 -6.80
C THR A 223 5.66 -18.65 -5.89
N ALA A 224 6.99 -18.58 -5.92
CA ALA A 224 7.87 -19.38 -5.06
C ALA A 224 7.69 -19.02 -3.58
N ALA A 225 7.61 -17.73 -3.25
CA ALA A 225 7.39 -17.26 -1.89
C ALA A 225 6.03 -17.72 -1.32
N VAL A 226 4.95 -17.55 -2.09
CA VAL A 226 3.61 -18.02 -1.71
C VAL A 226 3.59 -19.53 -1.50
N LYS A 227 4.27 -20.30 -2.36
CA LYS A 227 4.39 -21.74 -2.20
C LYS A 227 5.11 -22.09 -0.90
N SER A 228 6.25 -21.45 -0.62
CA SER A 228 7.01 -21.72 0.61
C SER A 228 6.19 -21.43 1.87
N ILE A 229 5.47 -20.29 1.91
CA ILE A 229 4.58 -19.94 3.02
C ILE A 229 3.46 -20.98 3.17
N THR A 230 2.88 -21.42 2.05
CA THR A 230 1.82 -22.43 2.02
C THR A 230 2.31 -23.76 2.56
N ASP A 231 3.46 -24.25 2.07
CA ASP A 231 4.07 -25.50 2.52
C ASP A 231 4.39 -25.45 4.03
N GLN A 232 4.95 -24.33 4.52
CA GLN A 232 5.23 -24.14 5.95
C GLN A 232 3.96 -24.13 6.81
N ARG A 233 2.92 -23.41 6.36
CA ARG A 233 1.62 -23.37 7.03
C ARG A 233 1.01 -24.77 7.10
N ASP A 234 1.01 -25.51 6.01
CA ASP A 234 0.39 -26.83 5.92
C ASP A 234 1.15 -27.84 6.79
N ALA A 235 2.48 -27.77 6.82
CA ALA A 235 3.30 -28.56 7.73
C ALA A 235 3.00 -28.24 9.20
N ALA A 236 2.88 -26.97 9.57
CA ALA A 236 2.56 -26.54 10.94
C ALA A 236 1.15 -26.99 11.37
N LEU A 237 0.16 -26.87 10.48
CA LEU A 237 -1.20 -27.36 10.72
C LEU A 237 -1.24 -28.88 10.88
N LYS A 238 -0.49 -29.61 10.06
CA LYS A 238 -0.38 -31.07 10.19
C LYS A 238 0.24 -31.45 11.54
N GLN A 239 1.34 -30.81 11.93
CA GLN A 239 1.98 -31.08 13.22
C GLN A 239 1.04 -30.80 14.39
N LEU A 240 0.34 -29.66 14.37
CA LEU A 240 -0.65 -29.32 15.39
C LEU A 240 -1.76 -30.38 15.46
N ASN A 241 -2.26 -30.84 14.31
CA ASN A 241 -3.30 -31.85 14.26
C ASN A 241 -2.82 -33.20 14.81
N ASP A 242 -1.60 -33.61 14.48
CA ASP A 242 -0.97 -34.82 14.98
C ASP A 242 -0.78 -34.74 16.51
N ASP A 243 -0.28 -33.60 17.02
CA ASP A 243 -0.09 -33.35 18.46
C ASP A 243 -1.41 -33.39 19.24
N LYS A 244 -2.47 -32.78 18.70
CA LYS A 244 -3.80 -32.78 19.33
C LYS A 244 -4.47 -34.15 19.26
N THR A 245 -4.30 -34.87 18.17
CA THR A 245 -4.78 -36.26 18.04
C THR A 245 -4.11 -37.15 19.09
N LYS A 246 -2.79 -37.00 19.26
CA LYS A 246 -2.05 -37.72 20.30
C LYS A 246 -2.52 -37.34 21.70
N ALA A 247 -2.63 -36.05 22.02
CA ALA A 247 -3.09 -35.59 23.33
C ALA A 247 -4.50 -36.12 23.67
N LEU A 248 -5.39 -36.20 22.68
CA LEU A 248 -6.72 -36.79 22.87
C LEU A 248 -6.66 -38.29 23.14
N ALA A 249 -5.80 -39.02 22.40
CA ALA A 249 -5.59 -40.45 22.62
C ALA A 249 -5.00 -40.73 24.02
N ASP A 250 -4.04 -39.92 24.45
CA ASP A 250 -3.42 -40.03 25.79
C ASP A 250 -4.47 -39.75 26.89
N LEU A 251 -5.28 -38.69 26.76
CA LEU A 251 -6.38 -38.39 27.69
C LEU A 251 -7.41 -39.55 27.76
N GLN A 252 -7.71 -40.15 26.61
CA GLN A 252 -8.63 -41.28 26.53
C GLN A 252 -8.06 -42.52 27.23
N ALA A 253 -6.76 -42.77 27.10
CA ALA A 253 -6.07 -43.85 27.80
C ALA A 253 -6.07 -43.62 29.32
N ASP A 254 -5.73 -42.42 29.78
CA ASP A 254 -5.76 -42.04 31.19
C ASP A 254 -7.17 -42.19 31.78
N TYR A 255 -8.19 -41.71 31.07
CA TYR A 255 -9.59 -41.88 31.49
C TYR A 255 -9.99 -43.35 31.60
N ASN A 256 -9.61 -44.18 30.63
CA ASN A 256 -9.91 -45.61 30.65
C ASN A 256 -9.19 -46.34 31.80
N ALA A 257 -7.94 -45.94 32.10
CA ALA A 257 -7.18 -46.46 33.22
C ALA A 257 -7.83 -46.08 34.56
N TRP A 258 -8.16 -44.79 34.74
CA TRP A 258 -8.87 -44.29 35.91
C TRP A 258 -10.22 -45.00 36.11
N LYS A 259 -11.02 -45.15 35.04
CA LYS A 259 -12.31 -45.85 35.08
C LYS A 259 -12.13 -47.29 35.52
N THR A 260 -11.17 -48.00 34.94
CA THR A 260 -10.86 -49.39 35.30
C THR A 260 -10.47 -49.49 36.78
N SER A 261 -9.56 -48.62 37.25
CA SER A 261 -9.14 -48.61 38.66
C SER A 261 -10.31 -48.31 39.59
N THR A 262 -11.09 -47.27 39.31
CA THR A 262 -12.20 -46.85 40.18
C THR A 262 -13.27 -47.94 40.30
N VAL A 263 -13.60 -48.62 39.20
CA VAL A 263 -14.53 -49.75 39.21
C VAL A 263 -13.95 -50.93 40.00
N LYS A 264 -12.66 -51.22 39.83
CA LYS A 264 -11.97 -52.26 40.60
C LYS A 264 -11.99 -51.94 42.09
N ASP A 265 -11.59 -50.74 42.48
CA ASP A 265 -11.52 -50.30 43.88
C ASP A 265 -12.91 -50.33 44.54
N PHE A 266 -13.96 -49.92 43.80
CA PHE A 266 -15.34 -50.04 44.27
C PHE A 266 -15.73 -51.50 44.50
N ASN A 267 -15.48 -52.39 43.53
CA ASN A 267 -15.79 -53.81 43.67
C ASN A 267 -15.00 -54.46 44.81
N ASP A 268 -13.70 -54.15 44.93
CA ASP A 268 -12.84 -54.66 46.01
C ASP A 268 -13.30 -54.16 47.39
N THR A 269 -13.91 -52.97 47.47
CA THR A 269 -14.49 -52.44 48.71
C THR A 269 -15.84 -53.08 49.04
N VAL A 270 -16.68 -53.31 48.02
CA VAL A 270 -18.04 -53.85 48.20
C VAL A 270 -18.05 -55.35 48.41
N GLN A 271 -17.10 -56.09 47.84
CA GLN A 271 -17.08 -57.55 47.92
C GLN A 271 -16.97 -58.07 49.37
N PRO A 272 -16.06 -57.56 50.23
CA PRO A 272 -16.01 -57.98 51.63
C PRO A 272 -17.28 -57.64 52.41
N LEU A 273 -17.96 -56.53 52.08
CA LEU A 273 -19.23 -56.17 52.68
C LEU A 273 -20.33 -57.16 52.30
N LYS A 274 -20.39 -57.55 51.00
CA LYS A 274 -21.29 -58.60 50.52
C LYS A 274 -21.03 -59.92 51.25
N ASP A 275 -19.77 -60.34 51.32
CA ASP A 275 -19.36 -61.59 51.97
C ASP A 275 -19.74 -61.55 53.46
N SER A 276 -19.51 -60.43 54.15
CA SER A 276 -19.88 -60.24 55.56
C SER A 276 -21.40 -60.28 55.77
N ILE A 277 -22.19 -59.69 54.87
CA ILE A 277 -23.67 -59.77 54.93
C ILE A 277 -24.12 -61.23 54.76
N SER A 278 -23.57 -61.95 53.78
CA SER A 278 -23.88 -63.36 53.56
C SER A 278 -23.49 -64.25 54.76
N GLU A 279 -22.32 -64.02 55.36
CA GLU A 279 -21.93 -64.72 56.60
C GLU A 279 -22.89 -64.43 57.75
N ASN A 280 -23.29 -63.17 57.91
CA ASN A 280 -24.24 -62.79 58.95
C ASN A 280 -25.62 -63.41 58.73
N ASP A 281 -26.08 -63.52 57.48
CA ASP A 281 -27.33 -64.19 57.12
C ASP A 281 -27.30 -65.70 57.45
N GLN A 282 -26.16 -66.36 57.21
CA GLN A 282 -25.94 -67.76 57.63
C GLN A 282 -25.91 -67.92 59.15
N LYS A 283 -25.23 -67.01 59.88
CA LYS A 283 -25.22 -67.00 61.34
C LYS A 283 -26.63 -66.78 61.89
N LEU A 284 -27.40 -65.85 61.32
CA LEU A 284 -28.79 -65.60 61.68
C LEU A 284 -29.65 -66.85 61.45
N THR A 285 -29.49 -67.52 60.31
CA THR A 285 -30.16 -68.80 60.02
C THR A 285 -29.85 -69.87 61.07
N THR A 286 -28.58 -69.96 61.49
CA THR A 286 -28.14 -70.91 62.53
C THR A 286 -28.79 -70.60 63.88
N VAL A 287 -28.80 -69.33 64.29
CA VAL A 287 -29.47 -68.89 65.52
C VAL A 287 -30.96 -69.16 65.46
N SER A 288 -31.64 -68.82 64.36
CA SER A 288 -33.05 -69.14 64.16
C SER A 288 -33.32 -70.64 64.32
N LYS A 289 -32.47 -71.51 63.76
CA LYS A 289 -32.59 -72.96 63.94
C LYS A 289 -32.40 -73.38 65.40
N GLN A 290 -31.39 -72.86 66.09
CA GLN A 290 -31.16 -73.16 67.51
C GLN A 290 -32.36 -72.74 68.38
N VAL A 291 -32.97 -71.59 68.10
CA VAL A 291 -34.19 -71.15 68.77
C VAL A 291 -35.35 -72.12 68.48
N SER A 292 -35.58 -72.48 67.22
CA SER A 292 -36.62 -73.46 66.86
C SER A 292 -36.41 -74.82 67.54
N ASP A 293 -35.18 -75.34 67.57
CA ASP A 293 -34.85 -76.62 68.20
C ASP A 293 -35.03 -76.55 69.74
N THR A 294 -34.75 -75.38 70.35
CA THR A 294 -35.00 -75.13 71.78
C THR A 294 -36.48 -75.09 72.10
N VAL A 295 -37.29 -74.39 71.28
CA VAL A 295 -38.75 -74.37 71.42
C VAL A 295 -39.32 -75.78 71.32
N ALA A 296 -38.89 -76.57 70.33
CA ALA A 296 -39.32 -77.96 70.20
C ALA A 296 -38.93 -78.82 71.43
N SER A 297 -37.75 -78.57 72.01
CA SER A 297 -37.30 -79.25 73.24
C SER A 297 -38.15 -78.85 74.45
N MET A 298 -38.51 -77.57 74.58
CA MET A 298 -39.42 -77.09 75.62
C MET A 298 -40.82 -77.69 75.47
N ASP A 299 -41.34 -77.78 74.24
CA ASP A 299 -42.61 -78.43 73.95
C ASP A 299 -42.57 -79.93 74.32
N SER A 300 -41.46 -80.61 74.04
CA SER A 300 -41.27 -82.00 74.43
C SER A 300 -41.24 -82.17 75.96
N LEU A 301 -40.50 -81.31 76.66
CA LEU A 301 -40.46 -81.28 78.13
C LEU A 301 -41.84 -81.03 78.72
N LYS A 302 -42.60 -80.08 78.14
CA LYS A 302 -43.99 -79.83 78.52
C LYS A 302 -44.84 -81.09 78.36
N GLN A 303 -44.76 -81.77 77.21
CA GLN A 303 -45.50 -83.02 77.00
C GLN A 303 -45.07 -84.14 77.95
N GLN A 304 -43.77 -84.22 78.30
CA GLN A 304 -43.29 -85.17 79.30
C GLN A 304 -43.83 -84.84 80.70
N PHE A 305 -43.85 -83.56 81.07
CA PHE A 305 -44.45 -83.09 82.32
C PHE A 305 -45.95 -83.38 82.37
N ASP A 306 -46.67 -83.13 81.28
CA ASP A 306 -48.11 -83.44 81.15
C ASP A 306 -48.38 -84.96 81.23
N LYS A 307 -47.39 -85.81 80.93
CA LYS A 307 -47.46 -87.28 81.11
C LYS A 307 -47.08 -87.75 82.52
N VAL A 308 -46.59 -86.87 83.40
CA VAL A 308 -46.32 -87.23 84.79
C VAL A 308 -47.65 -87.40 85.50
N ASP A 309 -48.03 -88.66 85.65
CA ASP A 309 -49.18 -89.06 86.44
C ASP A 309 -48.82 -89.02 87.94
N PHE A 310 -49.05 -87.86 88.54
CA PHE A 310 -48.79 -87.65 89.97
C PHE A 310 -49.63 -88.56 90.88
N SER A 311 -50.68 -89.22 90.37
CA SER A 311 -51.48 -90.19 91.14
C SER A 311 -50.73 -91.49 91.48
N LYS A 312 -49.56 -91.74 90.87
CA LYS A 312 -48.70 -92.89 91.19
C LYS A 312 -47.75 -92.68 92.36
N PHE A 313 -47.51 -91.44 92.79
CA PHE A 313 -46.61 -91.14 93.92
C PHE A 313 -47.31 -91.28 95.28
N VAL A 314 -48.65 -91.25 95.30
CA VAL A 314 -49.48 -91.71 96.43
C VAL A 314 -50.72 -92.38 95.86
N THR A 315 -50.75 -93.71 95.87
CA THR A 315 -52.00 -94.43 95.64
C THR A 315 -52.74 -94.56 96.97
N VAL A 316 -54.07 -94.49 96.94
CA VAL A 316 -54.92 -94.78 98.11
C VAL A 316 -54.56 -96.15 98.71
N ASP A 317 -54.08 -97.09 97.89
CA ASP A 317 -53.62 -98.42 98.30
C ASP A 317 -52.27 -98.43 99.04
N ALA A 318 -51.35 -97.48 98.79
CA ALA A 318 -50.09 -97.35 99.54
C ALA A 318 -50.31 -97.01 101.03
N ILE A 319 -51.53 -96.57 101.38
CA ILE A 319 -51.99 -96.27 102.74
C ILE A 319 -52.85 -97.41 103.32
N LYS A 320 -53.33 -98.35 102.50
CA LYS A 320 -54.28 -99.42 102.90
C LYS A 320 -53.68 -100.54 103.74
N ASN A 321 -52.36 -100.71 103.75
CA ASN A 321 -51.70 -101.81 104.47
C ASN A 321 -51.26 -101.46 105.90
N TYR A 322 -51.63 -100.28 106.42
CA TYR A 322 -51.29 -99.93 107.79
C TYR A 322 -52.36 -100.37 108.80
N TYR A 323 -53.69 -100.27 108.53
CA TYR A 323 -54.75 -100.89 109.35
C TYR A 323 -56.09 -101.07 108.59
N THR A 324 -56.83 -102.16 108.85
CA THR A 324 -58.19 -102.37 108.33
C THR A 324 -59.24 -101.65 109.20
N LYS A 325 -60.40 -101.30 108.63
CA LYS A 325 -61.46 -100.55 109.33
C LYS A 325 -61.96 -101.29 110.59
N GLU A 326 -62.09 -102.61 110.53
CA GLU A 326 -62.52 -103.44 111.66
C GLU A 326 -61.46 -103.55 112.76
N GLU A 327 -60.17 -103.63 112.42
CA GLU A 327 -59.08 -103.59 113.42
C GLU A 327 -58.90 -102.19 114.03
N THR A 328 -59.18 -101.14 113.26
CA THR A 328 -59.20 -99.77 113.75
C THR A 328 -60.37 -99.55 114.72
N ASP A 329 -61.55 -100.06 114.41
CA ASP A 329 -62.77 -99.94 115.23
C ASP A 329 -62.71 -100.81 116.52
N LEU A 330 -62.11 -102.00 116.48
CA LEU A 330 -61.94 -102.86 117.67
C LEU A 330 -60.90 -102.29 118.65
N ARG A 331 -59.82 -101.68 118.13
CA ARG A 331 -58.79 -101.02 118.96
C ARG A 331 -59.25 -99.65 119.46
N LEU A 332 -60.13 -98.93 118.75
CA LEU A 332 -60.84 -97.75 119.26
C LEU A 332 -61.88 -98.11 120.36
N GLN A 333 -62.52 -99.29 120.31
CA GLN A 333 -63.49 -99.72 121.33
C GLN A 333 -62.83 -100.21 122.64
N GLN A 334 -61.62 -100.77 122.59
CA GLN A 334 -60.89 -101.24 123.78
C GLN A 334 -59.91 -100.20 124.34
N ALA A 335 -59.53 -99.18 123.56
CA ALA A 335 -58.79 -98.03 124.05
C ALA A 335 -59.75 -97.03 124.71
N GLY A 336 -59.76 -97.00 126.04
CA GLY A 336 -60.40 -95.92 126.80
C GLY A 336 -61.54 -96.29 127.76
N LYS A 337 -61.85 -97.58 127.99
CA LYS A 337 -62.80 -97.99 129.05
C LYS A 337 -62.09 -98.74 130.18
N VAL A 338 -62.16 -98.17 131.38
CA VAL A 338 -61.38 -98.55 132.56
C VAL A 338 -62.04 -99.71 133.31
N LYS A 339 -61.29 -100.72 133.76
CA LYS A 339 -61.89 -101.90 134.46
C LYS A 339 -62.44 -101.59 135.87
N SER A 340 -61.95 -100.53 136.50
CA SER A 340 -62.49 -99.82 137.66
C SER A 340 -61.47 -98.77 138.11
N VAL A 341 -61.91 -97.68 138.71
CA VAL A 341 -61.08 -96.68 139.41
C VAL A 341 -61.76 -96.40 140.75
N ASP A 342 -61.01 -96.42 141.85
CA ASP A 342 -61.50 -96.30 143.23
C ASP A 342 -62.65 -97.25 143.61
N ASN A 343 -62.57 -98.51 143.16
CA ASN A 343 -63.58 -99.56 143.36
C ASN A 343 -64.99 -99.24 142.79
N ILE A 344 -65.10 -98.23 141.93
CA ILE A 344 -66.33 -97.96 141.17
C ILE A 344 -66.19 -98.59 139.78
N GLN A 345 -67.15 -99.44 139.43
CA GLN A 345 -67.24 -100.05 138.10
C GLN A 345 -67.89 -99.06 137.12
N PRO A 346 -67.43 -98.98 135.86
CA PRO A 346 -68.07 -98.12 134.87
C PRO A 346 -69.52 -98.51 134.65
N ASP A 347 -70.35 -97.53 134.30
CA ASP A 347 -71.72 -97.81 133.86
C ASP A 347 -71.76 -98.53 132.50
N SER A 348 -72.98 -98.85 132.04
CA SER A 348 -73.22 -99.55 130.76
C SER A 348 -72.72 -98.80 129.52
N ASN A 349 -72.28 -97.55 129.66
CA ASN A 349 -71.64 -96.75 128.62
C ASN A 349 -70.12 -96.63 128.80
N GLY A 350 -69.54 -97.22 129.85
CA GLY A 350 -68.10 -97.33 130.06
C GLY A 350 -67.44 -96.15 130.77
N ASN A 351 -68.21 -95.28 131.41
CA ASN A 351 -67.70 -94.10 132.09
C ASN A 351 -67.57 -94.32 133.61
N ILE A 352 -66.49 -93.79 134.20
CA ILE A 352 -66.29 -93.65 135.64
C ILE A 352 -66.07 -92.16 135.89
N ASN A 353 -66.90 -91.54 136.73
CA ASN A 353 -66.87 -90.10 136.93
C ASN A 353 -65.97 -89.74 138.12
N THR A 354 -64.74 -89.30 137.83
CA THR A 354 -63.79 -88.71 138.79
C THR A 354 -63.14 -87.49 138.16
N ASP A 355 -63.60 -86.29 138.51
CA ASP A 355 -63.18 -85.02 137.89
C ASP A 355 -61.76 -84.62 138.28
N HIS A 356 -60.88 -84.37 137.29
CA HIS A 356 -59.56 -83.82 137.60
C HIS A 356 -59.04 -82.63 136.77
N PHE A 357 -59.46 -82.31 135.52
CA PHE A 357 -58.97 -81.09 134.81
C PHE A 357 -59.94 -80.59 133.70
N THR A 358 -59.91 -79.29 133.34
CA THR A 358 -61.02 -78.59 132.64
C THR A 358 -60.70 -78.06 131.23
N LYS A 359 -61.76 -77.80 130.44
CA LYS A 359 -61.82 -77.42 129.01
C LYS A 359 -60.85 -76.31 128.56
N SER A 360 -60.36 -75.47 129.48
CA SER A 360 -59.39 -74.40 129.21
C SER A 360 -57.98 -74.92 128.88
N GLU A 361 -57.60 -76.12 129.34
CA GLU A 361 -56.26 -76.69 129.11
C GLU A 361 -56.18 -77.40 127.74
N THR A 362 -57.32 -77.80 127.17
CA THR A 362 -57.41 -78.44 125.85
C THR A 362 -57.24 -77.43 124.70
N THR A 363 -57.71 -76.19 124.88
CA THR A 363 -57.58 -75.11 123.88
C THR A 363 -56.13 -74.60 123.74
N GLN A 364 -55.28 -74.80 124.75
CA GLN A 364 -53.88 -74.35 124.74
C GLN A 364 -52.94 -75.26 123.92
N LYS A 365 -53.35 -76.49 123.57
CA LYS A 365 -52.51 -77.46 122.82
C LYS A 365 -52.83 -77.61 121.33
N LEU A 366 -53.93 -77.03 120.83
CA LEU A 366 -54.35 -77.14 119.42
C LEU A 366 -54.21 -75.84 118.59
N ALA A 367 -53.72 -74.75 119.18
CA ALA A 367 -53.60 -73.47 118.49
C ALA A 367 -52.18 -73.23 117.94
N THR A 368 -51.76 -73.92 116.89
CA THR A 368 -50.62 -73.48 116.07
C THR A 368 -51.12 -72.58 114.94
N LYS A 369 -50.87 -71.27 115.09
CA LYS A 369 -51.13 -70.24 114.07
C LYS A 369 -50.23 -70.49 112.84
N LEU A 370 -50.73 -70.20 111.63
CA LEU A 370 -50.00 -70.30 110.35
C LEU A 370 -49.88 -68.90 109.73
N SER A 371 -48.72 -68.59 109.15
CA SER A 371 -48.43 -67.30 108.51
C SER A 371 -48.12 -67.46 107.02
N PHE A 372 -48.59 -66.55 106.16
CA PHE A 372 -48.42 -66.62 104.69
C PHE A 372 -47.57 -65.45 104.17
N VAL A 373 -46.61 -65.73 103.27
CA VAL A 373 -45.69 -64.72 102.71
C VAL A 373 -45.63 -64.83 101.18
N LYS A 374 -45.89 -63.72 100.48
CA LYS A 374 -45.77 -63.65 99.01
C LYS A 374 -44.28 -63.51 98.63
N CYS A 375 -43.82 -64.27 97.64
CA CYS A 375 -42.41 -64.38 97.28
C CYS A 375 -42.20 -64.24 95.78
N ASP A 376 -41.11 -63.59 95.38
CA ASP A 376 -40.86 -63.14 93.99
C ASP A 376 -40.23 -64.23 93.10
N SER A 377 -39.93 -65.41 93.67
CA SER A 377 -39.45 -66.58 92.94
C SER A 377 -39.78 -67.88 93.67
N PRO A 378 -39.79 -69.04 92.98
CA PRO A 378 -39.96 -70.33 93.63
C PRO A 378 -38.90 -70.60 94.70
N GLN A 379 -37.66 -70.13 94.48
CA GLN A 379 -36.55 -70.30 95.42
C GLN A 379 -36.76 -69.46 96.69
N ALA A 380 -37.24 -68.23 96.56
CA ALA A 380 -37.56 -67.38 97.70
C ALA A 380 -38.73 -67.94 98.54
N ALA A 381 -39.76 -68.52 97.89
CA ALA A 381 -40.87 -69.18 98.58
C ALA A 381 -40.40 -70.40 99.39
N TYR A 382 -39.49 -71.19 98.81
CA TYR A 382 -38.87 -72.31 99.50
C TYR A 382 -38.04 -71.86 100.71
N ASP A 383 -37.20 -70.85 100.54
CA ASP A 383 -36.34 -70.34 101.61
C ASP A 383 -37.15 -69.69 102.74
N ALA A 384 -38.27 -69.02 102.43
CA ALA A 384 -39.20 -68.47 103.41
C ALA A 384 -39.89 -69.54 104.25
N SER A 385 -40.29 -70.68 103.64
CA SER A 385 -40.95 -71.79 104.34
C SER A 385 -40.06 -72.51 105.37
N LYS A 386 -38.74 -72.34 105.28
CA LYS A 386 -37.76 -72.96 106.19
C LYS A 386 -37.54 -72.19 107.48
N LYS A 387 -38.12 -71.01 107.62
CA LYS A 387 -37.98 -70.14 108.79
C LYS A 387 -39.35 -69.95 109.44
N LEU A 388 -39.38 -69.89 110.76
CA LEU A 388 -40.56 -69.47 111.49
C LEU A 388 -40.77 -67.96 111.28
N ALA A 389 -42.02 -67.50 111.33
CA ALA A 389 -42.32 -66.08 111.38
C ALA A 389 -41.81 -65.47 112.70
N ASP A 390 -41.72 -64.16 112.79
CA ASP A 390 -41.22 -63.46 113.99
C ASP A 390 -42.06 -63.76 115.25
N ASP A 391 -43.32 -64.19 115.09
CA ASP A 391 -44.21 -64.62 116.18
C ASP A 391 -44.13 -66.13 116.51
N GLY A 392 -43.17 -66.86 115.91
CA GLY A 392 -42.90 -68.28 116.14
C GLY A 392 -43.81 -69.24 115.37
N SER A 393 -44.72 -68.73 114.53
CA SER A 393 -45.61 -69.55 113.69
C SER A 393 -44.93 -70.16 112.46
N LEU A 394 -45.48 -71.25 111.94
CA LEU A 394 -45.01 -71.89 110.70
C LEU A 394 -45.41 -71.03 109.48
N VAL A 395 -44.50 -70.87 108.52
CA VAL A 395 -44.66 -70.02 107.33
C VAL A 395 -44.96 -70.84 106.07
N ILE A 396 -45.93 -70.38 105.29
CA ILE A 396 -46.24 -70.87 103.94
C ILE A 396 -45.88 -69.78 102.92
N GLY A 397 -44.85 -70.02 102.11
CA GLY A 397 -44.43 -69.16 101.01
C GLY A 397 -45.27 -69.38 99.75
N ILE A 398 -45.78 -68.31 99.14
CA ILE A 398 -46.63 -68.35 97.95
C ILE A 398 -45.91 -67.62 96.80
N TYR A 399 -45.68 -68.31 95.68
CA TYR A 399 -45.12 -67.75 94.43
C TYR A 399 -46.16 -67.83 93.31
N ASP A 400 -46.33 -66.74 92.56
CA ASP A 400 -47.25 -66.62 91.41
C ASP A 400 -46.45 -66.53 90.10
N PRO A 401 -46.58 -67.51 89.18
CA PRO A 401 -45.85 -67.53 87.92
C PRO A 401 -46.32 -66.50 86.88
N ASP A 402 -47.49 -65.86 87.04
CA ASP A 402 -47.99 -64.83 86.10
C ASP A 402 -47.43 -63.41 86.38
N ASP A 403 -46.70 -63.22 87.49
CA ASP A 403 -45.96 -61.98 87.85
C ASP A 403 -44.51 -61.98 87.27
N GLY A 404 -44.28 -62.65 86.14
CA GLY A 404 -42.97 -62.74 85.48
C GLY A 404 -42.47 -61.40 84.89
N PRO A 405 -41.15 -61.21 84.69
CA PRO A 405 -40.60 -59.91 84.29
C PRO A 405 -41.02 -59.53 82.86
N THR A 406 -41.74 -58.41 82.72
CA THR A 406 -42.18 -57.80 81.45
C THR A 406 -41.05 -57.12 80.65
N SER A 407 -39.81 -57.26 81.14
CA SER A 407 -38.62 -56.67 80.54
C SER A 407 -37.37 -57.49 80.85
N ALA A 408 -36.41 -57.48 79.94
CA ALA A 408 -35.09 -58.08 80.11
C ALA A 408 -34.03 -56.99 79.98
N VAL A 409 -33.06 -56.93 80.90
CA VAL A 409 -31.96 -55.97 80.83
C VAL A 409 -30.75 -56.65 80.16
N ILE A 410 -30.29 -56.08 79.05
CA ILE A 410 -29.08 -56.53 78.34
C ILE A 410 -28.10 -55.36 78.33
N GLY A 411 -27.03 -55.47 79.14
CA GLY A 411 -26.14 -54.34 79.44
C GLY A 411 -26.88 -53.25 80.23
N ASP A 412 -26.79 -52.01 79.79
CA ASP A 412 -27.41 -50.84 80.43
C ASP A 412 -28.83 -50.56 79.92
N LYS A 413 -29.39 -51.44 79.09
CA LYS A 413 -30.66 -51.21 78.37
C LYS A 413 -31.71 -52.24 78.74
N THR A 414 -32.89 -51.74 79.09
CA THR A 414 -34.11 -52.53 79.33
C THR A 414 -34.83 -52.77 78.01
N VAL A 415 -34.96 -54.03 77.62
CA VAL A 415 -35.68 -54.49 76.43
C VAL A 415 -37.06 -55.00 76.84
N THR A 416 -38.11 -54.42 76.26
CA THR A 416 -39.51 -54.88 76.42
C THR A 416 -40.01 -55.49 75.12
N ILE A 417 -41.08 -56.30 75.19
CA ILE A 417 -41.74 -56.86 74.00
C ILE A 417 -42.17 -55.74 73.02
N THR A 418 -42.64 -54.61 73.54
CA THR A 418 -43.00 -53.43 72.75
C THR A 418 -41.80 -52.83 72.02
N SER A 419 -40.64 -52.70 72.67
CA SER A 419 -39.42 -52.16 72.05
C SER A 419 -38.87 -53.04 70.92
N LEU A 420 -39.05 -54.37 71.02
CA LEU A 420 -38.69 -55.32 69.97
C LEU A 420 -39.62 -55.18 68.75
N TYR A 421 -40.92 -55.01 68.98
CA TYR A 421 -41.91 -54.82 67.93
C TYR A 421 -41.70 -53.51 67.15
N GLU A 422 -41.41 -52.40 67.85
CA GLU A 422 -41.08 -51.13 67.22
C GLU A 422 -39.77 -51.18 66.42
N SER A 423 -38.77 -51.90 66.94
CA SER A 423 -37.49 -52.09 66.24
C SER A 423 -37.66 -52.90 64.95
N LEU A 424 -38.52 -53.93 64.96
CA LEU A 424 -38.86 -54.71 63.76
C LEU A 424 -39.59 -53.86 62.70
N GLN A 425 -40.54 -53.01 63.10
CA GLN A 425 -41.20 -52.07 62.16
C GLN A 425 -40.23 -51.03 61.59
N SER A 426 -39.31 -50.52 62.41
CA SER A 426 -38.29 -49.57 61.95
C SER A 426 -37.35 -50.22 60.92
N LEU A 427 -36.94 -51.47 61.15
CA LEU A 427 -36.13 -52.24 60.21
C LEU A 427 -36.87 -52.48 58.88
N GLN A 428 -38.16 -52.82 58.94
CA GLN A 428 -39.01 -53.05 57.77
C GLN A 428 -39.22 -51.76 56.94
N THR A 429 -39.27 -50.61 57.61
CA THR A 429 -39.33 -49.28 56.98
C THR A 429 -38.00 -48.91 56.31
N GLN A 430 -36.85 -49.22 56.93
CA GLN A 430 -35.52 -48.99 56.32
C GLN A 430 -35.27 -49.86 55.09
N VAL A 431 -35.69 -51.12 55.11
CA VAL A 431 -35.57 -52.03 53.94
C VAL A 431 -36.46 -51.57 52.78
N SER A 432 -37.64 -51.00 53.07
CA SER A 432 -38.51 -50.39 52.05
C SER A 432 -37.87 -49.15 51.40
N GLY A 433 -37.02 -48.43 52.13
CA GLY A 433 -36.22 -47.31 51.61
C GLY A 433 -35.15 -47.72 50.60
N LEU A 434 -34.64 -48.97 50.64
CA LEU A 434 -33.64 -49.45 49.68
C LEU A 434 -34.19 -49.56 48.24
N ALA A 435 -35.48 -49.85 48.07
CA ALA A 435 -36.13 -49.87 46.75
C ALA A 435 -36.16 -48.48 46.07
N SER A 436 -36.11 -47.39 46.87
CA SER A 436 -36.05 -46.02 46.35
C SER A 436 -34.64 -45.60 45.89
N LEU A 437 -33.58 -46.32 46.27
CA LEU A 437 -32.23 -46.09 45.73
C LEU A 437 -32.10 -46.61 44.28
N GLN A 438 -32.82 -47.68 43.92
CA GLN A 438 -32.85 -48.19 42.54
C GLN A 438 -33.47 -47.15 41.59
N SER A 439 -34.55 -46.46 41.98
CA SER A 439 -35.15 -45.39 41.16
C SER A 439 -34.30 -44.11 41.10
N VAL A 440 -33.50 -43.83 42.13
CA VAL A 440 -32.55 -42.70 42.14
C VAL A 440 -31.33 -42.97 41.25
N VAL A 441 -30.91 -44.23 41.10
CA VAL A 441 -29.84 -44.64 40.16
C VAL A 441 -30.36 -44.66 38.72
N ASP A 442 -31.59 -45.15 38.49
CA ASP A 442 -32.22 -45.16 37.16
C ASP A 442 -32.58 -43.74 36.67
N GLY A 443 -32.75 -42.76 37.59
CA GLY A 443 -33.11 -41.37 37.28
C GLY A 443 -31.97 -40.36 37.13
N LYS A 444 -30.69 -40.75 37.35
CA LYS A 444 -29.54 -39.82 37.30
C LYS A 444 -28.70 -39.85 36.02
N ALA A 445 -29.01 -40.72 35.06
CA ALA A 445 -28.50 -40.59 33.70
C ALA A 445 -29.41 -39.66 32.89
N ASN A 446 -29.25 -38.35 33.08
CA ASN A 446 -29.98 -37.34 32.33
C ASN A 446 -29.42 -37.25 30.90
N THR A 447 -30.21 -37.63 29.90
CA THR A 447 -29.87 -37.51 28.47
C THR A 447 -29.66 -36.06 28.02
N ALA A 448 -30.00 -35.07 28.85
CA ALA A 448 -29.73 -33.66 28.55
C ALA A 448 -28.25 -33.25 28.73
N ASP A 449 -27.46 -34.01 29.50
CA ASP A 449 -26.05 -33.69 29.78
C ASP A 449 -25.06 -34.54 28.95
N VAL A 450 -25.58 -35.47 28.14
CA VAL A 450 -24.80 -36.31 27.23
C VAL A 450 -25.29 -36.04 25.82
N TYR A 451 -24.52 -35.28 25.04
CA TYR A 451 -24.82 -35.08 23.62
C TYR A 451 -24.92 -36.44 22.93
N LEU A 452 -26.10 -36.74 22.38
CA LEU A 452 -26.26 -37.90 21.51
C LEU A 452 -25.36 -37.71 20.29
N LYS A 453 -24.87 -38.80 19.70
CA LYS A 453 -24.04 -38.75 18.47
C LYS A 453 -24.70 -37.90 17.37
N THR A 454 -26.02 -37.96 17.27
CA THR A 454 -26.84 -37.15 16.35
C THR A 454 -26.73 -35.65 16.57
N ASP A 455 -26.57 -35.20 17.81
CA ASP A 455 -26.41 -33.77 18.13
C ASP A 455 -24.98 -33.30 17.84
N ILE A 456 -23.98 -34.15 18.09
CA ILE A 456 -22.60 -33.91 17.67
C ILE A 456 -22.50 -33.86 16.14
N ASP A 457 -23.17 -34.76 15.42
CA ASP A 457 -23.20 -34.79 13.95
C ASP A 457 -23.82 -33.49 13.39
N LYS A 458 -24.92 -32.99 13.98
CA LYS A 458 -25.52 -31.69 13.61
C LYS A 458 -24.58 -30.51 13.86
N ILE A 459 -23.86 -30.51 14.98
CA ILE A 459 -22.86 -29.46 15.29
C ILE A 459 -21.73 -29.50 14.27
N VAL A 460 -21.23 -30.70 13.94
CA VAL A 460 -20.17 -30.91 12.93
C VAL A 460 -20.64 -30.45 11.54
N ASP A 461 -21.87 -30.74 11.14
CA ASP A 461 -22.39 -30.32 9.82
C ASP A 461 -22.64 -28.81 9.73
N ASN A 462 -23.11 -28.19 10.81
CA ASN A 462 -23.18 -26.72 10.91
C ASN A 462 -21.78 -26.09 10.81
N LEU A 463 -20.78 -26.65 11.49
CA LEU A 463 -19.39 -26.17 11.41
C LEU A 463 -18.81 -26.34 10.01
N LYS A 464 -19.03 -27.47 9.33
CA LYS A 464 -18.63 -27.67 7.92
C LYS A 464 -19.27 -26.65 6.98
N THR A 465 -20.56 -26.34 7.19
CA THR A 465 -21.28 -25.34 6.40
C THR A 465 -20.72 -23.94 6.64
N LEU A 466 -20.45 -23.58 7.89
CA LEU A 466 -19.83 -22.30 8.25
C LEU A 466 -18.40 -22.18 7.70
N ILE A 467 -17.60 -23.24 7.75
CA ILE A 467 -16.24 -23.27 7.19
C ILE A 467 -16.27 -23.17 5.66
N SER A 468 -17.19 -23.87 4.98
CA SER A 468 -17.38 -23.77 3.52
C SER A 468 -17.78 -22.36 3.06
N ASN A 469 -18.45 -21.60 3.93
CA ASN A 469 -18.86 -20.23 3.65
C ASN A 469 -17.88 -19.17 4.18
N ALA A 470 -16.94 -19.53 5.05
CA ALA A 470 -15.93 -18.63 5.58
C ALA A 470 -14.86 -18.36 4.50
N GLY A 471 -14.63 -17.09 4.20
CA GLY A 471 -13.63 -16.66 3.19
C GLY A 471 -14.15 -16.54 1.77
N LYS A 472 -15.41 -16.91 1.47
CA LYS A 472 -16.05 -16.60 0.19
C LYS A 472 -16.36 -15.10 0.10
N LEU A 473 -15.88 -14.47 -0.96
CA LEU A 473 -16.07 -13.06 -1.24
C LEU A 473 -17.57 -12.77 -1.48
N LYS A 474 -18.23 -11.93 -0.66
CA LYS A 474 -19.70 -11.76 -0.72
C LYS A 474 -20.17 -11.01 -1.98
N THR A 475 -19.65 -9.81 -2.22
CA THR A 475 -19.92 -9.00 -3.41
C THR A 475 -18.77 -8.04 -3.66
N ILE A 476 -18.38 -7.83 -4.91
CA ILE A 476 -17.45 -6.77 -5.33
C ILE A 476 -18.27 -5.61 -5.91
N THR A 477 -17.80 -4.38 -5.69
CA THR A 477 -18.33 -3.20 -6.38
C THR A 477 -17.15 -2.40 -6.92
N VAL A 478 -17.14 -2.12 -8.22
CA VAL A 478 -16.11 -1.30 -8.87
C VAL A 478 -16.73 0.06 -9.20
N ASN A 479 -16.11 1.14 -8.72
CA ASN A 479 -16.53 2.53 -8.96
C ASN A 479 -18.01 2.85 -8.65
N GLY A 480 -18.61 2.19 -7.64
CA GLY A 480 -20.01 2.43 -7.25
C GLY A 480 -21.07 1.83 -8.19
N GLY A 481 -20.68 0.96 -9.13
CA GLY A 481 -21.58 0.25 -10.03
C GLY A 481 -22.41 -0.86 -9.36
N ALA A 482 -23.01 -1.73 -10.18
CA ALA A 482 -23.79 -2.87 -9.68
C ALA A 482 -22.91 -3.87 -8.91
N LYS A 483 -23.48 -4.47 -7.85
CA LYS A 483 -22.81 -5.51 -7.07
C LYS A 483 -22.62 -6.77 -7.91
N ILE A 484 -21.40 -7.29 -7.95
CA ILE A 484 -21.07 -8.54 -8.65
C ILE A 484 -20.78 -9.61 -7.60
N SER A 485 -21.49 -10.74 -7.68
CA SER A 485 -21.23 -11.93 -6.86
C SER A 485 -20.27 -12.87 -7.59
N PRO A 486 -19.34 -13.54 -6.89
CA PRO A 486 -18.53 -14.60 -7.50
C PRO A 486 -19.36 -15.83 -7.83
N ASP A 487 -18.85 -16.65 -8.75
CA ASP A 487 -19.42 -17.96 -9.10
C ASP A 487 -19.21 -19.03 -8.00
N ASP A 488 -19.76 -20.23 -8.22
CA ASP A 488 -19.68 -21.36 -7.29
C ASP A 488 -18.24 -21.84 -7.01
N SER A 489 -17.27 -21.42 -7.84
CA SER A 489 -15.84 -21.69 -7.67
C SER A 489 -15.07 -20.52 -7.01
N GLY A 490 -15.76 -19.44 -6.65
CA GLY A 490 -15.16 -18.26 -6.02
C GLY A 490 -14.56 -17.24 -6.98
N ASN A 491 -14.77 -17.37 -8.29
CA ASN A 491 -14.26 -16.43 -9.29
C ASN A 491 -15.27 -15.31 -9.54
N ALA A 492 -14.82 -14.06 -9.51
CA ALA A 492 -15.63 -12.91 -9.91
C ALA A 492 -15.12 -12.36 -11.24
N ASN A 493 -15.95 -12.42 -12.29
CA ASN A 493 -15.60 -11.87 -13.59
C ASN A 493 -15.84 -10.36 -13.60
N ILE A 494 -14.77 -9.58 -13.47
CA ILE A 494 -14.83 -8.11 -13.44
C ILE A 494 -14.57 -7.58 -14.85
N THR A 495 -15.64 -7.22 -15.55
CA THR A 495 -15.54 -6.50 -16.82
C THR A 495 -15.43 -5.01 -16.54
N VAL A 496 -14.25 -4.42 -16.74
CA VAL A 496 -14.05 -2.96 -16.63
C VAL A 496 -14.28 -2.34 -18.00
N ASP A 497 -15.43 -1.69 -18.18
CA ASP A 497 -15.68 -0.88 -19.37
C ASP A 497 -14.92 0.46 -19.26
N LEU A 498 -13.79 0.54 -19.96
CA LEU A 498 -12.96 1.75 -20.04
C LEU A 498 -13.40 2.70 -21.17
N SER A 499 -14.43 2.35 -21.96
CA SER A 499 -14.86 3.16 -23.10
C SER A 499 -15.32 4.57 -22.68
N SER A 500 -15.88 4.70 -21.47
CA SER A 500 -16.29 5.99 -20.89
C SER A 500 -15.15 6.81 -20.27
N LYS A 501 -13.96 6.21 -20.10
CA LYS A 501 -12.76 6.88 -19.55
C LYS A 501 -11.81 7.38 -20.63
N VAL A 502 -11.96 6.90 -21.87
CA VAL A 502 -11.29 7.47 -23.03
C VAL A 502 -12.09 8.69 -23.45
N ASN A 503 -11.48 9.86 -23.44
CA ASN A 503 -12.12 11.07 -23.96
C ASN A 503 -12.40 10.85 -25.44
N GLN A 504 -13.65 10.55 -25.79
CA GLN A 504 -14.07 10.19 -27.15
C GLN A 504 -13.68 11.28 -28.17
N THR A 505 -13.60 12.53 -27.72
CA THR A 505 -13.11 13.66 -28.51
C THR A 505 -11.64 13.51 -28.90
N ASP A 506 -10.77 13.06 -28.00
CA ASP A 506 -9.34 12.88 -28.28
C ASP A 506 -9.09 11.69 -29.22
N LEU A 507 -9.87 10.63 -29.08
CA LEU A 507 -9.82 9.47 -29.97
C LEU A 507 -10.29 9.84 -31.39
N ASN A 508 -11.39 10.59 -31.50
CA ASN A 508 -11.90 11.08 -32.78
C ASN A 508 -10.91 12.05 -33.44
N ASN A 509 -10.30 12.96 -32.67
CA ASN A 509 -9.27 13.87 -33.18
C ASN A 509 -8.05 13.12 -33.71
N THR A 510 -7.63 12.05 -33.01
CA THR A 510 -6.50 11.21 -33.44
C THR A 510 -6.84 10.42 -34.71
N ASN A 511 -8.03 9.81 -34.77
CA ASN A 511 -8.48 9.10 -35.98
C ASN A 511 -8.58 10.04 -37.18
N ASN A 512 -9.09 11.26 -37.00
CA ASN A 512 -9.18 12.24 -38.07
C ASN A 512 -7.79 12.66 -38.59
N ARG A 513 -6.81 12.84 -37.70
CA ARG A 513 -5.40 13.13 -38.08
C ARG A 513 -4.77 11.98 -38.84
N VAL A 514 -4.97 10.74 -38.39
CA VAL A 514 -4.48 9.53 -39.07
C VAL A 514 -5.09 9.42 -40.46
N THR A 515 -6.41 9.62 -40.57
CA THR A 515 -7.12 9.60 -41.85
C THR A 515 -6.61 10.69 -42.81
N ALA A 516 -6.34 11.90 -42.32
CA ALA A 516 -5.79 13.00 -43.12
C ALA A 516 -4.36 12.74 -43.61
N ILE A 517 -3.55 12.00 -42.83
CA ILE A 517 -2.21 11.53 -43.21
C ILE A 517 -2.34 10.45 -44.29
N GLU A 518 -3.19 9.45 -44.08
CA GLU A 518 -3.39 8.30 -44.99
C GLU A 518 -3.96 8.73 -46.35
N THR A 519 -4.82 9.76 -46.36
CA THR A 519 -5.44 10.29 -47.59
C THR A 519 -4.62 11.36 -48.30
N GLY A 520 -3.45 11.75 -47.78
CA GLY A 520 -2.56 12.73 -48.40
C GLY A 520 -3.05 14.19 -48.35
N TYR A 521 -4.03 14.51 -47.50
CA TYR A 521 -4.62 15.85 -47.37
C TYR A 521 -3.98 16.74 -46.30
N MET A 522 -2.85 16.33 -45.70
CA MET A 522 -2.12 17.24 -44.81
C MET A 522 -1.58 18.45 -45.59
N LYS A 523 -2.10 19.64 -45.27
CA LYS A 523 -1.54 20.91 -45.76
C LYS A 523 -0.10 21.04 -45.24
N LYS A 524 0.77 21.66 -46.05
CA LYS A 524 2.18 21.93 -45.66
C LYS A 524 2.23 22.64 -44.29
N PRO A 525 3.26 22.35 -43.46
CA PRO A 525 3.44 23.01 -42.18
C PRO A 525 3.37 24.54 -42.35
N THR A 526 2.51 25.18 -41.57
CA THR A 526 2.37 26.64 -41.55
C THR A 526 3.17 27.16 -40.37
N VAL A 527 4.22 27.93 -40.66
CA VAL A 527 5.01 28.61 -39.63
C VAL A 527 4.21 29.80 -39.11
N ILE A 528 4.02 29.86 -37.80
CA ILE A 528 3.24 30.91 -37.12
C ILE A 528 3.89 31.29 -35.78
N SER A 529 3.78 32.55 -35.37
CA SER A 529 4.27 32.98 -34.05
C SER A 529 3.35 32.45 -32.94
N LYS A 530 3.87 32.27 -31.72
CA LYS A 530 3.04 31.88 -30.56
C LYS A 530 1.88 32.85 -30.32
N ALA A 531 2.14 34.16 -30.45
CA ALA A 531 1.15 35.21 -30.23
C ALA A 531 0.02 35.18 -31.26
N ASP A 532 0.30 34.79 -32.50
CA ASP A 532 -0.71 34.69 -33.55
C ASP A 532 -1.44 33.33 -33.52
N TYR A 533 -0.75 32.26 -33.13
CA TYR A 533 -1.36 30.95 -32.91
C TYR A 533 -2.43 30.98 -31.82
N ASP A 534 -2.20 31.74 -30.75
CA ASP A 534 -3.17 31.89 -29.65
C ASP A 534 -4.39 32.75 -30.02
N LYS A 535 -4.28 33.58 -31.06
CA LYS A 535 -5.38 34.42 -31.57
C LYS A 535 -6.25 33.73 -32.63
N LEU A 536 -5.90 32.51 -33.06
CA LEU A 536 -6.70 31.76 -34.02
C LEU A 536 -8.07 31.42 -33.43
N ALA A 537 -9.12 31.98 -34.02
CA ALA A 537 -10.51 31.75 -33.62
C ALA A 537 -10.90 30.26 -33.70
N THR A 538 -10.33 29.53 -34.65
CA THR A 538 -10.42 28.08 -34.78
C THR A 538 -9.08 27.53 -35.29
N LYS A 539 -8.58 26.48 -34.65
CA LYS A 539 -7.35 25.79 -35.07
C LYS A 539 -7.76 24.68 -36.03
N ASP A 540 -7.47 24.86 -37.33
CA ASP A 540 -7.77 23.84 -38.36
C ASP A 540 -7.08 22.52 -37.98
N PRO A 541 -7.84 21.45 -37.69
CA PRO A 541 -7.28 20.16 -37.27
C PRO A 541 -6.47 19.46 -38.38
N ASN A 542 -6.58 19.92 -39.63
CA ASN A 542 -5.87 19.35 -40.78
C ASN A 542 -4.61 20.16 -41.19
N THR A 543 -4.21 21.16 -40.38
CA THR A 543 -3.02 21.97 -40.62
C THR A 543 -1.98 21.72 -39.52
N LEU A 544 -0.76 21.36 -39.90
CA LEU A 544 0.38 21.33 -38.98
C LEU A 544 0.89 22.76 -38.77
N TYR A 545 0.86 23.26 -37.53
CA TYR A 545 1.41 24.57 -37.19
C TYR A 545 2.80 24.39 -36.59
N GLU A 546 3.79 25.02 -37.20
CA GLU A 546 5.13 25.13 -36.65
C GLU A 546 5.19 26.44 -35.86
N ILE A 547 5.13 26.33 -34.54
CA ILE A 547 5.07 27.51 -33.67
C ILE A 547 6.49 28.00 -33.43
N THR A 548 6.75 29.22 -33.86
CA THR A 548 7.99 29.94 -33.58
C THR A 548 7.79 30.80 -32.33
N GLU A 549 8.76 30.77 -31.42
CA GLU A 549 8.75 31.57 -30.20
C GLU A 549 8.80 33.07 -30.48
#